data_AF-J9DUN5-F1
#
_entry.id   AF-J9DUN5-F1
#
_cell.length_a   1.000
_cell.length_b   1.000
_cell.length_c   1.000
_cell.angle_alpha   90.00
_cell.angle_beta   90.00
_cell.angle_gamma   90.00
#
_symmetry.space_group_name_H-M   'P 1'
#
loop_
_entity.id
_entity.type
_entity.pdbx_description
1 polymer ?
#
loop_
_entity_poly.entity_id
_entity_poly.type
_entity_poly.pdbx_seq_one_letter_code
_entity_poly.pdbx_strand_id
1 'polypeptide(L)'
;MTDDYASKIQAAIVTLLMEERKKQGVSHEKLAIKAGISRTAISHLESGRSQPSLRVSINIANALGISFSELARQTEKRIKR
;
A
#
# COMPACT_ATOMS: atom_id res chain seq x y z
N MET A 1 -14.73 3.43 17.80
CA MET A 1 -14.42 4.71 17.13
C MET A 1 -13.00 4.77 16.56
N THR A 2 -11.97 4.24 17.25
CA THR A 2 -10.59 4.12 16.73
C THR A 2 -10.43 3.11 15.59
N ASP A 3 -11.19 2.02 15.63
CA ASP A 3 -11.09 0.91 14.66
C ASP A 3 -11.49 1.32 13.23
N ASP A 4 -12.45 2.23 13.08
CA ASP A 4 -12.95 2.69 11.79
C ASP A 4 -11.93 3.58 11.06
N TYR A 5 -11.30 4.52 11.78
CA TYR A 5 -10.34 5.44 11.17
C TYR A 5 -9.04 4.75 10.75
N ALA A 6 -8.51 3.86 11.60
CA ALA A 6 -7.32 3.08 11.27
C ALA A 6 -7.59 2.16 10.06
N SER A 7 -8.77 1.55 9.98
CA SER A 7 -9.18 0.72 8.84
C SER A 7 -9.28 1.55 7.55
N LYS A 8 -9.85 2.76 7.61
CA LYS A 8 -9.88 3.71 6.48
C LYS A 8 -8.47 4.11 6.01
N ILE A 9 -7.55 4.37 6.93
CA ILE A 9 -6.14 4.63 6.62
C ILE A 9 -5.53 3.46 5.86
N GLN A 10 -5.69 2.25 6.38
CA GLN A 10 -5.06 1.09 5.77
C GLN A 10 -5.67 0.77 4.39
N ALA A 11 -6.99 0.92 4.22
CA ALA A 11 -7.66 0.76 2.93
C ALA A 11 -7.17 1.82 1.91
N ALA A 12 -7.02 3.07 2.33
CA ALA A 12 -6.51 4.15 1.48
C ALA A 12 -5.05 3.87 1.05
N ILE A 13 -4.19 3.45 1.97
CA ILE A 13 -2.79 3.07 1.66
C ILE A 13 -2.74 1.95 0.63
N VAL A 14 -3.49 0.86 0.84
CA VAL A 14 -3.53 -0.28 -0.10
C VAL A 14 -3.96 0.18 -1.49
N THR A 15 -4.99 1.03 -1.56
CA THR A 15 -5.51 1.53 -2.83
C THR A 15 -4.48 2.37 -3.56
N LEU A 16 -3.81 3.30 -2.87
CA LEU A 16 -2.76 4.15 -3.45
C LEU A 16 -1.58 3.33 -3.97
N LEU A 17 -1.10 2.36 -3.19
CA LEU A 17 0.02 1.50 -3.60
C LEU A 17 -0.34 0.61 -4.79
N MET A 18 -1.58 0.09 -4.83
CA MET A 18 -2.09 -0.68 -5.97
C MET A 18 -2.17 0.17 -7.24
N GLU A 19 -2.72 1.38 -7.14
CA GLU A 19 -2.85 2.33 -8.25
C GLU A 19 -1.47 2.69 -8.81
N GLU A 20 -0.50 3.00 -7.95
CA GLU A 20 0.86 3.33 -8.39
C GLU A 20 1.55 2.10 -9.02
N ARG A 21 1.41 0.89 -8.45
CA ARG A 21 1.94 -0.34 -9.06
C ARG A 21 1.39 -0.52 -10.48
N LYS A 22 0.07 -0.38 -10.66
CA LYS A 22 -0.60 -0.53 -11.96
C LYS A 22 -0.13 0.54 -12.95
N LYS A 23 -0.02 1.79 -12.50
CA LYS A 23 0.50 2.91 -13.31
C LYS A 23 1.93 2.68 -13.79
N GLN A 24 2.78 2.07 -12.96
CA GLN A 24 4.16 1.72 -13.33
C GLN A 24 4.28 0.41 -14.13
N GLY A 25 3.18 -0.33 -14.36
CA GLY A 25 3.20 -1.62 -15.06
C GLY A 25 3.98 -2.70 -14.31
N VAL A 26 4.15 -2.58 -13.00
CA VAL A 26 4.95 -3.52 -12.19
C VAL A 26 4.10 -4.75 -11.84
N SER A 27 4.59 -5.96 -12.13
CA SER A 27 3.90 -7.19 -11.74
C SER A 27 3.96 -7.42 -10.22
N HIS A 28 3.04 -8.23 -9.68
CA HIS A 28 3.09 -8.62 -8.26
C HIS A 28 4.41 -9.28 -7.90
N GLU A 29 4.93 -10.14 -8.77
CA GLU A 29 6.21 -10.83 -8.56
C GLU A 29 7.38 -9.84 -8.43
N LYS A 30 7.47 -8.88 -9.36
CA LYS A 30 8.52 -7.86 -9.36
C LYS A 30 8.42 -6.95 -8.15
N LEU A 31 7.20 -6.60 -7.74
CA LEU A 31 6.99 -5.78 -6.53
C LEU A 31 7.36 -6.54 -5.27
N ALA A 32 6.97 -7.80 -5.16
CA ALA A 32 7.28 -8.67 -4.02
C ALA A 32 8.80 -8.78 -3.78
N ILE A 33 9.56 -9.04 -4.85
CA ILE A 33 11.04 -9.10 -4.79
C ILE A 33 11.61 -7.77 -4.29
N LYS A 34 11.19 -6.64 -4.87
CA LYS A 34 11.68 -5.31 -4.48
C LYS A 34 11.30 -4.92 -3.05
N ALA A 35 10.10 -5.28 -2.60
CA ALA A 35 9.58 -4.94 -1.27
C ALA A 35 10.04 -5.94 -0.18
N GLY A 36 10.67 -7.05 -0.56
CA GLY A 36 11.11 -8.09 0.36
C GLY A 36 9.94 -8.81 1.06
N ILE A 37 8.83 -9.02 0.35
CA ILE A 37 7.66 -9.75 0.86
C ILE A 37 7.20 -10.79 -0.17
N SER A 38 6.26 -11.67 0.19
CA SER A 38 5.76 -12.68 -0.75
C SER A 38 4.82 -12.09 -1.80
N ARG A 39 4.82 -12.68 -3.01
CA ARG A 39 3.83 -12.37 -4.06
C ARG A 39 2.40 -12.54 -3.54
N THR A 40 2.14 -13.59 -2.77
CA THR A 40 0.84 -13.85 -2.15
C THR A 40 0.42 -12.73 -1.20
N ALA A 41 1.36 -12.16 -0.42
CA ALA A 41 1.06 -11.01 0.42
C ALA A 41 0.61 -9.81 -0.41
N ILE A 42 1.32 -9.46 -1.50
CA ILE A 42 0.89 -8.40 -2.43
C ILE A 42 -0.52 -8.67 -2.96
N SER A 43 -0.78 -9.90 -3.40
CA SER A 43 -2.10 -10.28 -3.92
C SER A 43 -3.20 -10.13 -2.86
N HIS A 44 -2.97 -10.57 -1.63
CA HIS A 44 -3.95 -10.50 -0.54
C HIS A 44 -4.21 -9.06 -0.11
N LEU A 45 -3.17 -8.22 -0.06
CA LEU A 45 -3.30 -6.79 0.21
C LEU A 45 -4.19 -6.15 -0.86
N GLU A 46 -3.86 -6.35 -2.14
CA GLU A 46 -4.60 -5.75 -3.24
C GLU A 46 -6.05 -6.26 -3.38
N SER A 47 -6.33 -7.48 -2.94
CA SER A 47 -7.69 -8.02 -2.91
C SER A 47 -8.47 -7.73 -1.62
N GLY A 48 -7.89 -6.97 -0.68
CA GLY A 48 -8.52 -6.68 0.62
C GLY A 48 -8.66 -7.88 1.55
N ARG A 49 -7.95 -8.98 1.29
CA ARG A 49 -7.95 -10.20 2.13
C ARG A 49 -7.07 -10.06 3.37
N SER A 50 -6.17 -9.09 3.40
CA SER A 50 -5.31 -8.81 4.52
C SER A 50 -5.00 -7.33 4.60
N GLN A 51 -4.72 -6.86 5.80
CA GLN A 51 -4.33 -5.47 6.06
C GLN A 51 -2.80 -5.36 6.20
N PRO A 52 -2.12 -4.39 5.56
CA PRO A 52 -0.67 -4.27 5.68
C PRO A 52 -0.28 -3.66 7.02
N SER A 53 0.77 -4.19 7.64
CA SER A 53 1.44 -3.44 8.71
C SER A 53 2.09 -2.17 8.15
N LEU A 54 2.37 -1.18 9.01
CA LEU A 54 3.07 0.04 8.62
C LEU A 54 4.41 -0.26 7.93
N ARG A 55 5.17 -1.24 8.44
CA ARG A 55 6.43 -1.69 7.85
C ARG A 55 6.23 -2.21 6.42
N VAL A 56 5.22 -3.04 6.19
CA VAL A 56 4.92 -3.57 4.86
C VAL A 56 4.52 -2.45 3.90
N SER A 57 3.69 -1.51 4.35
CA SER A 57 3.31 -0.33 3.56
C SER A 57 4.52 0.50 3.14
N ILE A 58 5.46 0.75 4.06
CA ILE A 58 6.69 1.50 3.77
C ILE A 58 7.59 0.73 2.78
N ASN A 59 7.74 -0.58 2.95
CA ASN A 59 8.53 -1.40 2.02
C ASN A 59 7.98 -1.35 0.60
N ILE A 60 6.66 -1.49 0.44
CA ILE A 60 6.00 -1.44 -0.86
C ILE A 60 6.12 -0.02 -1.46
N ALA A 61 5.93 1.03 -0.66
CA ALA A 61 6.09 2.40 -1.11
C ALA A 61 7.51 2.67 -1.63
N ASN A 62 8.53 2.30 -0.85
CA ASN A 62 9.93 2.43 -1.26
C ASN A 62 10.24 1.64 -2.54
N ALA A 63 9.70 0.42 -2.67
CA ALA A 63 9.85 -0.40 -3.87
C ALA A 63 9.23 0.22 -5.13
N LEU A 64 8.22 1.09 -4.96
CA LEU A 64 7.57 1.89 -6.00
C LEU A 64 8.16 3.30 -6.14
N GLY A 65 9.20 3.64 -5.37
CA GLY A 65 9.82 4.97 -5.39
C GLY A 65 9.02 6.06 -4.69
N ILE A 66 8.08 5.69 -3.81
CA ILE A 66 7.28 6.62 -3.00
C ILE A 66 7.91 6.74 -1.61
N SER A 67 8.19 7.96 -1.17
CA SER A 67 8.65 8.22 0.20
C SER A 67 7.50 8.04 1.21
N PHE A 68 7.84 7.74 2.47
CA PHE A 68 6.84 7.66 3.54
C PHE A 68 6.04 8.98 3.70
N SER A 69 6.70 10.14 3.60
CA SER A 69 6.04 11.44 3.67
C SER A 69 5.02 11.63 2.55
N GLU A 70 5.33 11.20 1.33
CA GLU A 70 4.41 11.28 0.20
C GLU A 70 3.22 10.32 0.36
N LEU A 71 3.47 9.09 0.81
CA LEU A 71 2.42 8.12 1.12
C LEU A 71 1.45 8.67 2.17
N ALA A 72 1.97 9.24 3.26
CA ALA A 72 1.16 9.83 4.33
C ALA A 72 0.30 11.00 3.79
N ARG A 73 0.92 11.92 3.03
CA ARG A 73 0.24 13.07 2.41
C ARG A 73 -0.91 12.64 1.50
N GLN A 74 -0.68 11.66 0.63
CA GLN A 74 -1.72 11.15 -0.28
C GLN A 74 -2.84 10.43 0.48
N THR A 75 -2.48 9.66 1.52
CA THR A 75 -3.43 8.95 2.38
C THR A 75 -4.38 9.94 3.07
N GLU A 76 -3.84 10.99 3.70
CA GLU A 76 -4.67 12.03 4.33
C GLU A 76 -5.60 12.71 3.33
N LYS A 77 -5.06 13.09 2.15
CA LYS A 77 -5.85 13.74 1.10
C LYS A 77 -7.03 12.88 0.65
N ARG A 78 -6.86 11.55 0.64
CA ARG A 78 -7.91 10.61 0.22
C ARG A 78 -8.98 10.41 1.28
N ILE A 79 -8.63 10.44 2.57
CA ILE A 79 -9.59 10.25 3.67
C ILE A 79 -10.37 11.53 3.98
N LYS A 80 -9.80 12.71 3.68
CA LYS A 80 -10.46 14.02 3.84
C LYS A 80 -11.44 14.35 2.71
N ARG A 81 -11.47 13.56 1.63
CA ARG A 81 -12.40 13.67 0.51
C ARG A 81 -13.61 12.78 0.74
#